data_AF-A0A183H655-F1
#
_entry.id   AF-A0A183H655-F1
#
_cell.length_a   1.000
_cell.length_b   1.000
_cell.length_c   1.000
_cell.angle_alpha   90.00
_cell.angle_beta   90.00
_cell.angle_gamma   90.00
#
_symmetry.space_group_name_H-M   'P 1'
#
loop_
_entity.id
_entity.type
_entity.pdbx_description
1 polymer ?
#
loop_
_entity_poly.entity_id
_entity_poly.type
_entity_poly.pdbx_seq_one_letter_code
_entity_poly.pdbx_strand_id
1 'polypeptide(L)'
;MRERIIGGGHHETHYFIRYRGAVYCDLGETNRCFQLWMHALHLQQKHLFALHPSTISTIGAFIDTFILTVNEGIIVANADGVRVAPLSRKYVMDVLEKAVYELERFSGGDTRIKTDEVTEETDDENRCTDFLMLASLQLILLIRRLSPADSKLTPNLETEADEKDFDTSLSHIVTRLAQVSKCLKLYPLHAACHDIDKPVTARFPCACVITMLIDSGINVNTKNPLGNTALHTVLLSSNPRQSIVKLLLENGAALLARNNDDQTCLELISAKLPRATGQLKLGRYLTLMGLAANVVRRTSCKTEYKKVVPMDLLPFLDLH
;
A
#
# COMPACT_ATOMS: atom_id res chain seq x y z
N MET A 1 -0.88 -36.24 -1.39
CA MET A 1 -0.28 -37.31 -2.23
C MET A 1 0.72 -36.71 -3.21
N ARG A 2 0.33 -35.77 -4.09
CA ARG A 2 1.26 -35.14 -5.05
C ARG A 2 2.42 -34.37 -4.41
N GLU A 3 2.17 -33.62 -3.33
CA GLU A 3 3.24 -32.99 -2.53
C GLU A 3 4.29 -33.99 -2.02
N ARG A 4 3.87 -35.22 -1.68
CA ARG A 4 4.77 -36.29 -1.22
C ARG A 4 5.51 -36.99 -2.37
N ILE A 5 5.05 -36.83 -3.62
CA ILE A 5 5.57 -37.54 -4.79
C ILE A 5 6.49 -36.62 -5.61
N ILE A 6 6.03 -35.40 -5.90
CA ILE A 6 6.70 -34.44 -6.81
C ILE A 6 7.51 -33.40 -6.00
N GLY A 7 7.22 -33.28 -4.70
CA GLY A 7 7.86 -32.30 -3.82
C GLY A 7 7.16 -30.94 -3.82
N GLY A 8 7.48 -30.13 -2.80
CA GLY A 8 6.83 -28.85 -2.53
C GLY A 8 7.25 -27.68 -3.44
N GLY A 9 8.35 -27.84 -4.18
CA GLY A 9 8.89 -26.80 -5.08
C GLY A 9 8.38 -26.89 -6.52
N HIS A 10 7.62 -27.92 -6.88
CA HIS A 10 7.17 -28.10 -8.27
C HIS A 10 5.89 -27.30 -8.56
N HIS A 11 5.81 -26.73 -9.77
CA HIS A 11 4.71 -25.83 -10.16
C HIS A 11 3.32 -26.48 -10.03
N GLU A 12 3.23 -27.75 -10.42
CA GLU A 12 1.98 -28.51 -10.33
C GLU A 12 1.51 -28.68 -8.88
N THR A 13 2.41 -28.87 -7.92
CA THR A 13 2.03 -29.14 -6.52
C THR A 13 1.19 -27.99 -5.97
N HIS A 14 1.65 -26.75 -6.12
CA HIS A 14 0.89 -25.60 -5.65
C HIS A 14 -0.29 -25.25 -6.56
N TYR A 15 -0.20 -25.48 -7.88
CA TYR A 15 -1.33 -25.26 -8.80
C TYR A 15 -2.56 -26.09 -8.42
N PHE A 16 -2.39 -27.40 -8.20
CA PHE A 16 -3.52 -28.27 -7.86
C PHE A 16 -4.10 -27.98 -6.47
N ILE A 17 -3.28 -27.56 -5.50
CA ILE A 17 -3.78 -27.12 -4.19
C ILE A 17 -4.65 -25.87 -4.35
N ARG A 18 -4.20 -24.88 -5.13
CA ARG A 18 -4.98 -23.67 -5.44
C ARG A 18 -6.28 -24.00 -6.16
N TYR A 19 -6.23 -24.86 -7.17
CA TYR A 19 -7.41 -25.27 -7.93
C TYR A 19 -8.46 -25.93 -7.02
N ARG A 20 -8.04 -26.85 -6.12
CA ARG A 20 -8.97 -27.45 -5.15
C ARG A 20 -9.57 -26.41 -4.21
N GLY A 21 -8.79 -25.42 -3.77
CA GLY A 21 -9.30 -24.31 -2.97
C GLY A 21 -10.36 -23.48 -3.72
N ALA A 22 -10.15 -23.19 -5.01
CA ALA A 22 -11.12 -22.47 -5.83
C ALA A 22 -12.45 -23.23 -5.93
N VAL A 23 -12.42 -24.55 -6.14
CA VAL A 23 -13.64 -25.39 -6.14
C VAL A 23 -14.39 -25.30 -4.80
N TYR A 24 -13.67 -25.29 -3.67
CA TYR A 24 -14.32 -25.09 -2.37
C TYR A 24 -14.90 -23.69 -2.20
N CYS A 25 -14.27 -22.66 -2.79
CA CYS A 25 -14.81 -21.31 -2.81
C CYS A 25 -16.14 -21.24 -3.57
N ASP A 26 -16.21 -21.88 -4.74
CA ASP A 26 -17.42 -21.95 -5.57
C ASP A 26 -18.57 -22.71 -4.88
N LEU A 27 -18.22 -23.69 -4.03
CA LEU A 27 -19.15 -24.43 -3.18
C LEU A 27 -19.59 -23.65 -1.92
N GLY A 28 -19.07 -22.43 -1.70
CA GLY A 28 -19.36 -21.61 -0.52
C GLY A 28 -18.58 -22.00 0.75
N GLU A 29 -17.68 -22.98 0.69
CA GLU A 29 -16.82 -23.40 1.81
C GLU A 29 -15.55 -22.54 1.91
N THR A 30 -15.71 -21.25 2.21
CA THR A 30 -14.63 -20.25 2.21
C THR A 30 -13.48 -20.60 3.17
N ASN A 31 -13.77 -21.13 4.36
CA ASN A 31 -12.74 -21.53 5.33
C ASN A 31 -11.77 -22.61 4.79
N ARG A 32 -12.29 -23.60 4.07
CA ARG A 32 -11.46 -24.66 3.48
C ARG A 32 -10.64 -24.14 2.30
N CYS A 33 -11.23 -23.26 1.50
CA CYS A 33 -10.52 -22.54 0.44
C CYS A 33 -9.30 -21.79 1.02
N PHE A 34 -9.51 -20.98 2.06
CA PHE A 34 -8.44 -20.19 2.68
C PHE A 34 -7.34 -21.06 3.29
N GLN A 35 -7.68 -22.16 3.96
CA GLN A 35 -6.68 -23.09 4.51
C GLN A 35 -5.81 -23.70 3.40
N LEU A 36 -6.41 -24.14 2.29
CA LEU A 36 -5.68 -24.73 1.17
C LEU A 36 -4.81 -23.70 0.45
N TRP A 37 -5.33 -22.49 0.20
CA TRP A 37 -4.56 -21.43 -0.42
C TRP A 37 -3.43 -20.93 0.46
N MET A 38 -3.64 -20.84 1.77
CA MET A 38 -2.59 -20.46 2.72
C MET A 38 -1.50 -21.53 2.80
N HIS A 39 -1.89 -22.80 2.76
CA HIS A 39 -0.94 -23.91 2.66
C HIS A 39 -0.13 -23.82 1.36
N ALA A 40 -0.78 -23.59 0.21
CA ALA A 40 -0.10 -23.40 -1.06
C ALA A 40 0.88 -22.22 -1.01
N LEU A 41 0.47 -21.09 -0.41
CA LEU A 41 1.31 -19.92 -0.24
C LEU A 41 2.53 -20.24 0.62
N HIS A 42 2.36 -20.91 1.77
CA HIS A 42 3.48 -21.34 2.60
C HIS A 42 4.49 -22.24 1.86
N LEU A 43 4.01 -23.18 1.05
CA LEU A 43 4.86 -24.02 0.21
C LEU A 43 5.64 -23.19 -0.82
N GLN A 44 4.96 -22.27 -1.51
CA GLN A 44 5.58 -21.37 -2.47
C GLN A 44 6.66 -20.52 -1.80
N GLN A 45 6.36 -19.86 -0.69
CA GLN A 45 7.34 -19.02 0.02
C GLN A 45 8.51 -19.82 0.60
N LYS A 46 8.30 -21.10 0.93
CA LYS A 46 9.35 -21.97 1.45
C LYS A 46 10.33 -22.42 0.37
N HIS A 47 9.83 -22.77 -0.81
CA HIS A 47 10.61 -23.47 -1.83
C HIS A 47 11.01 -22.59 -3.03
N LEU A 48 10.25 -21.55 -3.36
CA LEU A 48 10.49 -20.69 -4.52
C LEU A 48 11.30 -19.45 -4.15
N PHE A 49 11.90 -18.80 -5.14
CA PHE A 49 12.57 -17.51 -4.97
C PHE A 49 11.59 -16.37 -4.61
N ALA A 50 12.11 -15.25 -4.12
CA ALA A 50 11.29 -14.09 -3.76
C ALA A 50 10.64 -13.46 -5.00
N LEU A 51 9.41 -12.97 -4.89
CA LEU A 51 8.63 -12.43 -6.03
C LEU A 51 8.30 -13.44 -7.15
N HIS A 52 8.37 -14.74 -6.89
CA HIS A 52 8.01 -15.73 -7.91
C HIS A 52 6.56 -15.51 -8.42
N PRO A 53 6.31 -15.56 -9.75
CA PRO A 53 4.99 -15.25 -10.34
C PRO A 53 3.82 -16.06 -9.74
N SER A 54 4.07 -17.33 -9.39
CA SER A 54 3.06 -18.16 -8.72
C SER A 54 2.67 -17.65 -7.32
N THR A 55 3.61 -17.11 -6.54
CA THR A 55 3.35 -16.53 -5.23
C THR A 55 2.49 -15.28 -5.37
N ILE A 56 2.85 -14.41 -6.31
CA ILE A 56 2.15 -13.16 -6.62
C ILE A 56 0.74 -13.43 -7.12
N SER A 57 0.59 -14.37 -8.05
CA SER A 57 -0.71 -14.83 -8.54
C SER A 57 -1.60 -15.38 -7.42
N THR A 58 -1.00 -16.03 -6.41
CA THR A 58 -1.74 -16.55 -5.25
C THR A 58 -2.24 -15.42 -4.36
N ILE A 59 -1.39 -14.43 -4.05
CA ILE A 59 -1.77 -13.23 -3.30
C ILE A 59 -2.85 -12.43 -4.05
N GLY A 60 -2.74 -12.31 -5.38
CA GLY A 60 -3.77 -11.68 -6.21
C GLY A 60 -5.13 -12.37 -6.13
N ALA A 61 -5.16 -13.71 -6.20
CA ALA A 61 -6.40 -14.46 -6.06
C ALA A 61 -7.05 -14.28 -4.67
N PHE A 62 -6.26 -14.17 -3.60
CA PHE A 62 -6.79 -13.80 -2.28
C PHE A 62 -7.45 -12.42 -2.30
N ILE A 63 -6.80 -11.43 -2.90
CA ILE A 63 -7.34 -10.06 -2.96
C ILE A 63 -8.63 -10.02 -3.77
N ASP A 64 -8.66 -10.67 -4.93
CA ASP A 64 -9.85 -10.71 -5.78
C ASP A 64 -11.03 -11.39 -5.06
N THR A 65 -10.78 -12.52 -4.40
CA THR A 65 -11.82 -13.19 -3.60
C THR A 65 -12.27 -12.37 -2.39
N PHE A 66 -11.35 -11.72 -1.68
CA PHE A 66 -11.71 -10.81 -0.59
C PHE A 66 -12.53 -9.61 -1.06
N ILE A 67 -12.18 -9.04 -2.21
CA ILE A 67 -12.93 -7.93 -2.82
C ILE A 67 -14.32 -8.39 -3.25
N LEU A 68 -14.42 -9.55 -3.91
CA LEU A 68 -15.70 -10.13 -4.33
C LEU A 68 -16.60 -10.44 -3.13
N THR A 69 -16.08 -11.13 -2.11
CA THR A 69 -16.85 -11.48 -0.91
C THR A 69 -17.35 -10.25 -0.15
N VAL A 70 -16.56 -9.16 -0.07
CA VAL A 70 -17.03 -7.91 0.53
C VAL A 70 -18.07 -7.21 -0.35
N ASN A 71 -17.89 -7.20 -1.68
CA ASN A 71 -18.89 -6.63 -2.59
C ASN A 71 -20.21 -7.39 -2.54
N GLU A 72 -20.18 -8.72 -2.59
CA GLU A 72 -21.35 -9.58 -2.45
C GLU A 72 -22.01 -9.41 -1.09
N GLY A 73 -21.23 -9.32 -0.01
CA GLY A 73 -21.74 -9.02 1.33
C GLY A 73 -22.51 -7.69 1.39
N ILE A 74 -22.02 -6.65 0.70
CA ILE A 74 -22.71 -5.35 0.58
C ILE A 74 -23.99 -5.46 -0.26
N ILE A 75 -23.96 -6.21 -1.37
CA ILE A 75 -25.11 -6.37 -2.28
C ILE A 75 -26.22 -7.21 -1.62
N VAL A 76 -25.87 -8.32 -0.99
CA VAL A 76 -26.81 -9.25 -0.35
C VAL A 76 -27.43 -8.64 0.91
N ALA A 77 -26.67 -7.86 1.69
CA ALA A 77 -27.22 -7.09 2.81
C ALA A 77 -28.34 -6.11 2.39
N ASN A 78 -28.35 -5.68 1.12
CA ASN A 78 -29.36 -4.79 0.57
C ASN A 78 -30.55 -5.53 -0.06
N ALA A 79 -30.43 -6.84 -0.35
CA ALA A 79 -31.41 -7.58 -1.15
C ALA A 79 -32.22 -8.59 -0.32
N ASP A 80 -31.57 -9.46 0.47
CA ASP A 80 -32.23 -10.50 1.24
C ASP A 80 -31.30 -10.95 2.38
N GLY A 81 -31.81 -10.99 3.62
CA GLY A 81 -31.04 -11.18 4.87
C GLY A 81 -30.25 -12.49 5.05
N VAL A 82 -29.90 -13.21 3.99
CA VAL A 82 -28.99 -14.35 4.00
C VAL A 82 -27.55 -13.84 4.00
N ARG A 83 -26.98 -13.69 5.20
CA ARG A 83 -25.60 -13.24 5.37
C ARG A 83 -24.63 -14.32 4.89
N VAL A 84 -23.90 -14.07 3.81
CA VAL A 84 -22.65 -14.79 3.51
C VAL A 84 -21.76 -14.70 4.76
N ALA A 85 -21.13 -15.81 5.16
CA ALA A 85 -20.30 -15.85 6.35
C ALA A 85 -19.26 -14.71 6.31
N PRO A 86 -19.22 -13.84 7.34
CA PRO A 86 -18.40 -12.64 7.29
C PRO A 86 -16.92 -13.02 7.14
N LEU A 87 -16.25 -12.39 6.18
CA LEU A 87 -14.81 -12.52 5.99
C LEU A 87 -14.10 -12.15 7.29
N SER A 88 -13.35 -13.10 7.86
CA SER A 88 -12.63 -12.85 9.11
C SER A 88 -11.46 -11.88 8.88
N ARG A 89 -11.38 -10.84 9.73
CA ARG A 89 -10.25 -9.90 9.81
C ARG A 89 -8.90 -10.63 9.92
N LYS A 90 -8.88 -11.78 10.62
CA LYS A 90 -7.68 -12.61 10.81
C LYS A 90 -7.11 -13.13 9.50
N TYR A 91 -7.94 -13.63 8.58
CA TYR A 91 -7.45 -14.15 7.30
C TYR A 91 -6.83 -13.05 6.43
N VAL A 92 -7.40 -11.85 6.45
CA VAL A 92 -6.85 -10.71 5.70
C VAL A 92 -5.51 -10.27 6.29
N MET A 93 -5.39 -10.28 7.63
CA MET A 93 -4.14 -10.03 8.34
C MET A 93 -3.06 -11.05 8.00
N ASP A 94 -3.40 -12.34 7.98
CA ASP A 94 -2.46 -13.42 7.64
C ASP A 94 -1.93 -13.23 6.20
N VAL A 95 -2.79 -12.90 5.24
CA VAL A 95 -2.37 -12.64 3.85
C VAL A 95 -1.52 -11.37 3.75
N LEU A 96 -1.85 -10.31 4.50
CA LEU A 96 -1.04 -9.10 4.56
C LEU A 96 0.36 -9.40 5.08
N GLU A 97 0.48 -10.18 6.16
CA GLU A 97 1.76 -10.59 6.71
C GLU A 97 2.59 -11.37 5.67
N LYS A 98 1.96 -12.26 4.91
CA LYS A 98 2.65 -13.02 3.86
C LYS A 98 3.10 -12.14 2.69
N ALA A 99 2.31 -11.13 2.31
CA ALA A 99 2.67 -10.17 1.27
C ALA A 99 3.86 -9.29 1.70
N VAL A 100 3.87 -8.79 2.93
CA VAL A 100 5.01 -8.02 3.47
C VAL A 100 6.25 -8.90 3.59
N TYR A 101 6.09 -10.15 4.03
CA TYR A 101 7.19 -11.11 4.09
C TYR A 101 7.81 -11.39 2.71
N GLU A 102 7.04 -11.44 1.62
CA GLU A 102 7.62 -11.54 0.27
C GLU A 102 8.49 -10.33 -0.09
N LEU A 103 8.03 -9.12 0.24
CA LEU A 103 8.81 -7.91 0.01
C LEU A 103 10.11 -7.90 0.84
N GLU A 104 10.05 -8.37 2.09
CA GLU A 104 11.25 -8.52 2.94
C GLU A 104 12.24 -9.53 2.39
N ARG A 105 11.75 -10.68 1.91
CA ARG A 105 12.60 -11.71 1.28
C ARG A 105 13.31 -11.16 0.05
N PHE A 106 12.60 -10.39 -0.77
CA PHE A 106 13.20 -9.72 -1.93
C PHE A 106 14.26 -8.71 -1.50
N SER A 107 13.96 -7.87 -0.51
CA SER A 107 14.93 -6.91 0.06
C SER A 107 16.15 -7.60 0.70
N GLY A 108 15.99 -8.83 1.20
CA GLY A 108 17.06 -9.65 1.77
C GLY A 108 17.91 -10.40 0.75
N GLY A 109 17.60 -10.28 -0.55
CA GLY A 109 18.35 -10.95 -1.62
C GLY A 109 18.17 -12.47 -1.66
N ASP A 110 16.96 -12.97 -1.36
CA ASP A 110 16.69 -14.41 -1.28
C ASP A 110 16.87 -15.11 -2.64
N THR A 111 17.93 -15.93 -2.75
CA THR A 111 18.38 -16.65 -3.96
C THR A 111 17.95 -18.12 -3.96
N ARG A 112 16.80 -18.45 -3.35
CA ARG A 112 16.18 -19.79 -3.48
C ARG A 112 15.93 -20.15 -4.96
N ILE A 113 15.63 -21.43 -5.21
CA ILE A 113 15.61 -22.09 -6.52
C ILE A 113 15.09 -21.14 -7.62
N LYS A 114 16.02 -20.57 -8.40
CA LYS A 114 15.73 -19.98 -9.70
C LYS A 114 15.55 -21.16 -10.65
N THR A 115 14.32 -21.48 -11.03
CA THR A 115 14.12 -22.39 -12.15
C THR A 115 14.68 -21.70 -13.39
N ASP A 116 15.56 -22.38 -14.13
CA ASP A 116 16.35 -21.88 -15.26
C ASP A 116 15.54 -21.29 -16.45
N GLU A 117 14.21 -21.18 -16.33
CA GLU A 117 13.30 -20.72 -17.40
C GLU A 117 12.85 -19.24 -17.26
N VAL A 118 13.20 -18.54 -16.19
CA VAL A 118 12.79 -17.13 -16.00
C VAL A 118 14.03 -16.24 -16.12
N THR A 119 14.44 -15.96 -17.36
CA THR A 119 15.61 -15.12 -17.66
C THR A 119 15.22 -13.90 -18.47
N GLU A 120 14.30 -13.06 -17.99
CA GLU A 120 14.02 -11.71 -18.54
C GLU A 120 13.51 -10.73 -17.44
N GLU A 121 14.19 -10.63 -16.28
CA GLU A 121 13.46 -10.34 -15.01
C GLU A 121 13.48 -8.89 -14.45
N THR A 122 14.19 -7.89 -14.99
CA THR A 122 14.27 -6.58 -14.27
C THR A 122 12.98 -5.75 -14.32
N ASP A 123 12.26 -5.78 -15.44
CA ASP A 123 10.99 -5.05 -15.57
C ASP A 123 9.85 -5.78 -14.86
N ASP A 124 9.93 -7.10 -14.79
CA ASP A 124 8.96 -7.93 -14.08
C ASP A 124 9.12 -7.82 -12.55
N GLU A 125 10.35 -7.75 -12.02
CA GLU A 125 10.60 -7.53 -10.60
C GLU A 125 9.98 -6.23 -10.09
N ASN A 126 10.18 -5.11 -10.80
CA ASN A 126 9.59 -3.83 -10.42
C ASN A 126 8.05 -3.89 -10.42
N ARG A 127 7.44 -4.44 -11.47
CA ARG A 127 5.98 -4.63 -11.53
C ARG A 127 5.46 -5.51 -10.39
N CYS A 128 6.21 -6.53 -10.03
CA CYS A 128 5.89 -7.45 -8.94
C CYS A 128 5.93 -6.74 -7.58
N THR A 129 6.98 -5.94 -7.31
CA THR A 129 7.07 -5.15 -6.07
C THR A 129 5.99 -4.07 -5.98
N ASP A 130 5.68 -3.37 -7.08
CA ASP A 130 4.59 -2.40 -7.14
C ASP A 130 3.22 -3.05 -6.91
N PHE A 131 3.00 -4.23 -7.48
CA PHE A 131 1.79 -5.02 -7.24
C PHE A 131 1.66 -5.40 -5.78
N LEU A 132 2.71 -5.95 -5.16
CA LEU A 132 2.69 -6.38 -3.75
C LEU A 132 2.50 -5.19 -2.80
N MET A 133 3.11 -4.04 -3.12
CA MET A 133 2.91 -2.81 -2.37
C MET A 133 1.45 -2.36 -2.48
N LEU A 134 0.87 -2.30 -3.68
CA LEU A 134 -0.54 -1.92 -3.84
C LEU A 134 -1.48 -2.92 -3.16
N ALA A 135 -1.19 -4.22 -3.27
CA ALA A 135 -1.89 -5.30 -2.61
C ALA A 135 -1.89 -5.11 -1.08
N SER A 136 -0.73 -4.81 -0.49
CA SER A 136 -0.61 -4.55 0.94
C SER A 136 -1.48 -3.36 1.40
N LEU A 137 -1.50 -2.27 0.63
CA LEU A 137 -2.35 -1.11 0.91
C LEU A 137 -3.84 -1.46 0.82
N GLN A 138 -4.23 -2.28 -0.15
CA GLN A 138 -5.62 -2.75 -0.31
C GLN A 138 -6.06 -3.64 0.84
N LEU A 139 -5.18 -4.54 1.30
CA LEU A 139 -5.45 -5.41 2.44
C LEU A 139 -5.57 -4.59 3.74
N ILE A 140 -4.71 -3.59 3.96
CA ILE A 140 -4.82 -2.65 5.10
C ILE A 140 -6.17 -1.92 5.07
N LEU A 141 -6.58 -1.43 3.89
CA LEU A 141 -7.89 -0.80 3.71
C LEU A 141 -9.03 -1.75 4.05
N LEU A 142 -8.94 -3.00 3.59
CA LEU A 142 -9.95 -4.01 3.84
C LEU A 142 -10.07 -4.36 5.33
N ILE A 143 -8.94 -4.53 6.03
CA ILE A 143 -8.92 -4.78 7.48
C ILE A 143 -9.65 -3.68 8.24
N ARG A 144 -9.42 -2.41 7.88
CA ARG A 144 -10.11 -1.27 8.51
C ARG A 144 -11.59 -1.19 8.15
N ARG A 145 -11.99 -1.60 6.94
CA ARG A 145 -13.41 -1.65 6.58
C ARG A 145 -14.17 -2.77 7.26
N LEU A 146 -13.50 -3.87 7.57
CA LEU A 146 -14.04 -5.01 8.33
C LEU A 146 -14.04 -4.76 9.85
N SER A 147 -13.57 -3.59 10.31
CA SER A 147 -13.69 -3.17 11.71
C SER A 147 -15.16 -3.21 12.17
N PRO A 148 -15.47 -3.65 13.40
CA PRO A 148 -16.81 -4.06 13.77
C PRO A 148 -17.70 -2.84 14.02
N ALA A 149 -18.33 -2.32 12.96
CA ALA A 149 -19.55 -1.52 13.11
C ALA A 149 -20.79 -2.41 13.40
N ASP A 150 -20.65 -3.74 13.32
CA ASP A 150 -21.76 -4.71 13.43
C ASP A 150 -21.88 -5.41 14.80
N SER A 151 -21.14 -4.98 15.84
CA SER A 151 -21.22 -5.57 17.19
C SER A 151 -22.55 -5.37 17.93
N LYS A 152 -23.59 -4.83 17.28
CA LYS A 152 -24.93 -4.68 17.88
C LYS A 152 -25.75 -5.98 17.96
N LEU A 153 -25.29 -7.12 17.43
CA LEU A 153 -26.13 -8.33 17.32
C LEU A 153 -25.55 -9.64 17.89
N THR A 154 -24.36 -9.65 18.49
CA THR A 154 -23.90 -10.83 19.26
C THR A 154 -23.20 -10.40 20.56
N PRO A 155 -23.77 -10.68 21.74
CA PRO A 155 -23.16 -10.37 23.03
C PRO A 155 -22.12 -11.44 23.37
N ASN A 156 -21.01 -11.52 22.64
CA ASN A 156 -19.92 -12.43 22.95
C ASN A 156 -18.62 -11.63 23.02
N LEU A 157 -18.18 -11.38 24.26
CA LEU A 157 -16.80 -11.28 24.78
C LEU A 157 -15.65 -11.21 23.74
N GLU A 158 -15.59 -10.22 22.87
CA GLU A 158 -14.31 -9.72 22.35
C GLU A 158 -13.89 -8.62 23.33
N THR A 159 -12.86 -8.91 24.13
CA THR A 159 -12.40 -7.93 25.13
C THR A 159 -11.71 -6.77 24.41
N GLU A 160 -11.81 -5.54 24.93
CA GLU A 160 -11.05 -4.40 24.40
C GLU A 160 -9.53 -4.66 24.31
N ALA A 161 -9.03 -5.67 25.02
CA ALA A 161 -7.65 -6.17 24.91
C ALA A 161 -7.39 -6.85 23.56
N ASP A 162 -8.29 -7.71 23.09
CA ASP A 162 -8.13 -8.43 21.82
C ASP A 162 -8.05 -7.46 20.63
N GLU A 163 -8.88 -6.39 20.62
CA GLU A 163 -8.84 -5.37 19.55
C GLU A 163 -7.56 -4.53 19.58
N LYS A 164 -7.03 -4.22 20.76
CA LYS A 164 -5.74 -3.52 20.90
C LYS A 164 -4.59 -4.40 20.44
N ASP A 165 -4.65 -5.70 20.69
CA ASP A 165 -3.66 -6.67 20.22
C ASP A 165 -3.70 -6.82 18.68
N PHE A 166 -4.89 -6.72 18.07
CA PHE A 166 -5.03 -6.66 16.60
C PHE A 166 -4.44 -5.37 16.02
N ASP A 167 -4.74 -4.21 16.58
CA ASP A 167 -4.25 -2.91 16.08
C ASP A 167 -2.73 -2.75 16.29
N THR A 168 -2.16 -3.32 17.37
CA THR A 168 -0.71 -3.37 17.56
C THR A 168 -0.03 -4.31 16.56
N SER A 169 -0.63 -5.48 16.28
CA SER A 169 -0.14 -6.38 15.23
C SER A 169 -0.17 -5.73 13.84
N LEU A 170 -1.25 -5.02 13.52
CA LEU A 170 -1.39 -4.26 12.28
C LEU A 170 -0.32 -3.18 12.16
N SER A 171 -0.13 -2.37 13.22
CA SER A 171 0.90 -1.31 13.20
C SER A 171 2.31 -1.88 13.07
N HIS A 172 2.60 -3.03 13.68
CA HIS A 172 3.86 -3.75 13.47
C HIS A 172 4.06 -4.20 12.01
N ILE A 173 3.02 -4.73 11.35
CA ILE A 173 3.12 -5.12 9.94
C ILE A 173 3.31 -3.88 9.03
N VAL A 174 2.62 -2.78 9.32
CA VAL A 174 2.76 -1.53 8.53
C VAL A 174 4.12 -0.86 8.73
N THR A 175 4.70 -0.90 9.94
CA THR A 175 6.07 -0.41 10.18
C THR A 175 7.11 -1.25 9.44
N ARG A 176 6.95 -2.57 9.38
CA ARG A 176 7.77 -3.45 8.54
C ARG A 176 7.64 -3.10 7.05
N LEU A 177 6.41 -2.92 6.56
CA LEU A 177 6.17 -2.47 5.18
C LEU A 177 6.87 -1.13 4.90
N ALA A 178 6.80 -0.17 5.83
CA ALA A 178 7.48 1.12 5.70
C ALA A 178 9.00 0.96 5.61
N GLN A 179 9.61 0.13 6.45
CA GLN A 179 11.05 -0.15 6.41
C GLN A 179 11.47 -0.77 5.08
N VAL A 180 10.76 -1.79 4.61
CA VAL A 180 11.06 -2.48 3.34
C VAL A 180 10.87 -1.55 2.16
N SER A 181 9.82 -0.72 2.19
CA SER A 181 9.58 0.27 1.14
C SER A 181 10.75 1.24 0.98
N LYS A 182 11.41 1.62 2.08
CA LYS A 182 12.60 2.47 2.05
C LYS A 182 13.80 1.77 1.41
N CYS A 183 14.00 0.47 1.71
CA CYS A 183 15.08 -0.33 1.12
C CYS A 183 14.89 -0.52 -0.39
N LEU A 184 13.67 -0.82 -0.82
CA LEU A 184 13.32 -1.06 -2.21
C LEU A 184 13.02 0.21 -3.01
N LYS A 185 13.15 1.41 -2.40
CA LYS A 185 12.75 2.70 -2.99
C LYS A 185 11.31 2.70 -3.53
N LEU A 186 10.41 2.02 -2.82
CA LEU A 186 8.97 2.06 -3.08
C LEU A 186 8.35 3.27 -2.40
N TYR A 187 7.24 3.75 -2.98
CA TYR A 187 6.57 4.98 -2.56
C TYR A 187 5.12 4.71 -2.14
N PRO A 188 4.89 4.05 -1.00
CA PRO A 188 3.55 3.62 -0.56
C PRO A 188 2.61 4.81 -0.33
N LEU A 189 3.15 5.95 0.13
CA LEU A 189 2.35 7.16 0.35
C LEU A 189 1.85 7.74 -0.99
N HIS A 190 2.68 7.75 -2.02
CA HIS A 190 2.30 8.19 -3.37
C HIS A 190 1.27 7.26 -4.00
N ALA A 191 1.44 5.95 -3.83
CA ALA A 191 0.50 4.94 -4.33
C ALA A 191 -0.86 5.03 -3.60
N ALA A 192 -0.85 5.25 -2.29
CA ALA A 192 -2.07 5.50 -1.51
C ALA A 192 -2.77 6.81 -1.93
N CYS A 193 -2.02 7.78 -2.45
CA CYS A 193 -2.53 9.07 -2.93
C CYS A 193 -3.02 9.05 -4.38
N HIS A 194 -2.55 8.09 -5.19
CA HIS A 194 -2.92 7.95 -6.59
C HIS A 194 -4.33 7.36 -6.72
N ASP A 195 -5.24 8.06 -7.40
CA ASP A 195 -6.52 7.46 -7.80
C ASP A 195 -6.21 6.39 -8.86
N ILE A 196 -6.39 5.12 -8.49
CA ILE A 196 -6.36 4.03 -9.46
C ILE A 196 -7.82 3.70 -9.77
N ASP A 197 -8.18 3.70 -11.05
CA ASP A 197 -9.47 3.27 -11.57
C ASP A 197 -9.67 1.74 -11.38
N LYS A 198 -9.66 1.29 -10.13
CA LYS A 198 -9.93 -0.09 -9.69
C LYS A 198 -11.31 -0.15 -9.01
N PRO A 199 -11.94 -1.34 -8.91
CA PRO A 199 -13.34 -1.48 -8.50
C PRO A 199 -13.65 -0.85 -7.13
N VAL A 200 -14.94 -0.53 -6.94
CA VAL A 200 -15.55 0.33 -5.91
C VAL A 200 -15.07 0.10 -4.46
N THR A 201 -14.55 -1.08 -4.13
CA THR A 201 -14.01 -1.41 -2.80
C THR A 201 -12.57 -0.96 -2.54
N ALA A 202 -11.82 -0.65 -3.58
CA ALA A 202 -10.40 -0.25 -3.55
C ALA A 202 -10.21 1.23 -3.93
N ARG A 203 -11.15 2.10 -3.55
CA ARG A 203 -11.05 3.55 -3.77
C ARG A 203 -9.92 4.15 -2.93
N PHE A 204 -8.72 4.17 -3.49
CA PHE A 204 -7.71 5.16 -3.13
C PHE A 204 -8.13 6.52 -3.69
N PRO A 205 -7.68 7.65 -3.13
CA PRO A 205 -7.01 7.80 -1.84
C PRO A 205 -7.91 7.69 -0.59
N CYS A 206 -7.42 6.99 0.44
CA CYS A 206 -8.09 6.79 1.73
C CYS A 206 -7.33 7.48 2.87
N ALA A 207 -8.00 8.34 3.63
CA ALA A 207 -7.41 9.06 4.75
C ALA A 207 -6.82 8.12 5.82
N CYS A 208 -7.51 7.02 6.15
CA CYS A 208 -7.08 6.09 7.20
C CYS A 208 -5.77 5.36 6.87
N VAL A 209 -5.60 4.94 5.61
CA VAL A 209 -4.35 4.30 5.17
C VAL A 209 -3.21 5.31 5.20
N ILE A 210 -3.48 6.55 4.76
CA ILE A 210 -2.48 7.63 4.78
C ILE A 210 -2.03 7.96 6.21
N THR A 211 -2.95 8.11 7.18
CA THR A 211 -2.56 8.36 8.57
C THR A 211 -1.70 7.23 9.13
N MET A 212 -2.09 5.98 8.90
CA MET A 212 -1.31 4.82 9.36
C MET A 212 0.09 4.76 8.76
N LEU A 213 0.24 5.07 7.47
CA LEU A 213 1.54 5.12 6.82
C LEU A 213 2.42 6.23 7.44
N ILE A 214 1.83 7.39 7.72
CA ILE A 214 2.56 8.51 8.36
C ILE A 214 2.96 8.14 9.79
N ASP A 215 2.04 7.57 10.57
CA ASP A 215 2.28 7.12 11.95
C ASP A 215 3.38 6.03 12.01
N SER A 216 3.51 5.22 10.96
CA SER A 216 4.56 4.21 10.84
C SER A 216 5.97 4.76 10.55
N GLY A 217 6.11 6.09 10.41
CA GLY A 217 7.39 6.76 10.20
C GLY A 217 7.74 7.03 8.73
N ILE A 218 6.76 6.95 7.81
CA ILE A 218 6.99 7.33 6.41
C ILE A 218 7.09 8.85 6.30
N ASN A 219 8.22 9.32 5.78
CA ASN A 219 8.44 10.73 5.50
C ASN A 219 7.47 11.26 4.44
N VAL A 220 6.59 12.19 4.83
CA VAL A 220 5.57 12.81 3.97
C VAL A 220 6.17 13.53 2.75
N ASN A 221 7.39 14.05 2.91
CA ASN A 221 8.10 14.84 1.90
C ASN A 221 9.00 13.99 0.99
N THR A 222 8.85 12.67 0.99
CA THR A 222 9.56 11.80 0.06
C THR A 222 9.20 12.14 -1.38
N LYS A 223 10.21 12.18 -2.26
CA LYS A 223 10.04 12.38 -3.70
C LYS A 223 10.05 11.04 -4.41
N ASN A 224 9.08 10.81 -5.27
CA ASN A 224 9.07 9.67 -6.18
C ASN A 224 10.04 9.91 -7.36
N PRO A 225 10.19 8.98 -8.33
CA PRO A 225 11.14 9.12 -9.44
C PRO A 225 10.84 10.34 -10.34
N LEU A 226 9.59 10.81 -10.34
CA LEU A 226 9.16 12.03 -11.04
C LEU A 226 9.43 13.32 -10.25
N GLY A 227 10.09 13.22 -9.08
CA GLY A 227 10.31 14.34 -8.18
C GLY A 227 9.06 14.81 -7.43
N ASN A 228 7.92 14.13 -7.62
CA ASN A 228 6.66 14.50 -7.00
C ASN A 228 6.66 14.07 -5.52
N THR A 229 6.23 14.96 -4.63
CA THR A 229 5.87 14.58 -3.26
C THR A 229 4.49 13.94 -3.23
N ALA A 230 4.10 13.31 -2.11
CA ALA A 230 2.74 12.78 -1.95
C ALA A 230 1.67 13.85 -2.20
N LEU A 231 1.93 15.09 -1.79
CA LEU A 231 1.03 16.22 -2.05
C LEU A 231 0.90 16.52 -3.55
N HIS A 232 2.00 16.48 -4.32
CA HIS A 232 1.94 16.60 -5.79
C HIS A 232 1.07 15.51 -6.41
N THR A 233 1.19 14.25 -5.97
CA THR A 233 0.39 13.14 -6.55
C THR A 233 -1.11 13.32 -6.34
N VAL A 234 -1.54 13.83 -5.19
CA VAL A 234 -2.96 14.13 -4.93
C VAL A 234 -3.45 15.26 -5.82
N LEU A 235 -2.62 16.28 -6.06
CA LEU A 235 -2.99 17.46 -6.85
C LEU A 235 -3.00 17.20 -8.36
N LEU A 236 -2.17 16.26 -8.82
CA LEU A 236 -2.12 15.80 -10.21
C LEU A 236 -3.26 14.82 -10.55
N SER A 237 -3.92 14.24 -9.55
CA SER A 237 -5.11 13.39 -9.78
C SER A 237 -6.23 14.16 -10.49
N SER A 238 -7.07 13.42 -11.23
CA SER A 238 -8.26 13.97 -11.88
C SER A 238 -9.23 14.63 -10.88
N ASN A 239 -9.31 14.10 -9.65
CA ASN A 239 -10.25 14.58 -8.62
C ASN A 239 -9.55 14.78 -7.27
N PRO A 240 -8.84 15.91 -7.08
CA PRO A 240 -8.06 16.13 -5.86
C PRO A 240 -8.98 16.31 -4.64
N ARG A 241 -8.90 15.37 -3.69
CA ARG A 241 -9.71 15.39 -2.46
C ARG A 241 -9.11 16.37 -1.45
N GLN A 242 -9.87 17.43 -1.14
CA GLN A 242 -9.46 18.47 -0.19
C GLN A 242 -9.16 17.92 1.21
N SER A 243 -9.88 16.87 1.64
CA SER A 243 -9.67 16.21 2.93
C SER A 243 -8.26 15.62 3.05
N ILE A 244 -7.76 15.00 1.99
CA ILE A 244 -6.43 14.39 1.96
C ILE A 244 -5.34 15.44 1.86
N VAL A 245 -5.56 16.51 1.07
CA VAL A 245 -4.66 17.66 1.04
C VAL A 245 -4.49 18.26 2.43
N LYS A 246 -5.60 18.46 3.15
CA LYS A 246 -5.58 18.98 4.53
C LYS A 246 -4.83 18.04 5.48
N LEU A 247 -5.10 16.74 5.40
CA LEU A 247 -4.43 15.72 6.21
C LEU A 247 -2.92 15.69 5.98
N LEU A 248 -2.46 15.73 4.73
CA LEU A 248 -1.04 15.78 4.41
C LEU A 248 -0.37 17.05 4.94
N LEU A 249 -1.04 18.21 4.84
CA LEU A 249 -0.54 19.48 5.38
C LEU A 249 -0.47 19.47 6.91
N GLU A 250 -1.48 18.93 7.59
CA GLU A 250 -1.50 18.78 9.05
C GLU A 250 -0.35 17.88 9.54
N ASN A 251 0.06 16.91 8.72
CA ASN A 251 1.21 16.03 8.97
C ASN A 251 2.55 16.57 8.46
N GLY A 252 2.65 17.86 8.12
CA GLY A 252 3.92 18.51 7.79
C GLY A 252 4.38 18.38 6.33
N ALA A 253 3.46 18.15 5.39
CA ALA A 253 3.79 18.22 3.97
C ALA A 253 4.30 19.62 3.57
N ALA A 254 5.43 19.66 2.86
CA ALA A 254 6.06 20.87 2.39
C ALA A 254 5.26 21.47 1.22
N LEU A 255 4.58 22.57 1.48
CA LEU A 255 3.75 23.29 0.51
C LEU A 255 4.56 23.91 -0.64
N LEU A 256 5.85 24.17 -0.39
CA LEU A 256 6.76 24.82 -1.33
C LEU A 256 7.71 23.83 -2.01
N ALA A 257 7.53 22.53 -1.79
CA ALA A 257 8.31 21.52 -2.49
C ALA A 257 8.09 21.62 -4.01
N ARG A 258 9.16 21.36 -4.78
CA ARG A 258 9.14 21.33 -6.25
C ARG A 258 9.28 19.94 -6.82
N ASN A 259 8.54 19.66 -7.88
CA ASN A 259 8.74 18.48 -8.70
C ASN A 259 9.81 18.68 -9.79
N ASN A 260 10.03 17.67 -10.63
CA ASN A 260 11.00 17.76 -11.74
C ASN A 260 10.59 18.75 -12.83
N ASP A 261 9.30 19.13 -12.89
CA ASP A 261 8.75 20.15 -13.79
C ASP A 261 8.88 21.58 -13.20
N ASP A 262 9.62 21.73 -12.10
CA ASP A 262 9.79 22.97 -11.32
C ASP A 262 8.47 23.59 -10.80
N GLN A 263 7.37 22.85 -10.81
CA GLN A 263 6.07 23.25 -10.27
C GLN A 263 6.06 23.08 -8.75
N THR A 264 5.54 24.09 -8.05
CA THR A 264 5.33 24.00 -6.60
C THR A 264 3.93 23.45 -6.26
N CYS A 265 3.80 22.77 -5.12
CA CYS A 265 2.47 22.36 -4.64
C CYS A 265 1.52 23.55 -4.49
N LEU A 266 2.01 24.73 -4.09
CA LEU A 266 1.21 25.95 -3.99
C LEU A 266 0.63 26.39 -5.35
N GLU A 267 1.45 26.39 -6.41
CA GLU A 267 1.00 26.70 -7.77
C GLU A 267 -0.06 25.69 -8.23
N LEU A 268 0.16 24.39 -8.00
CA LEU A 268 -0.82 23.34 -8.34
C LEU A 268 -2.14 23.48 -7.56
N ILE A 269 -2.11 23.81 -6.27
CA ILE A 269 -3.32 24.06 -5.47
C ILE A 269 -4.08 25.25 -6.04
N SER A 270 -3.39 26.33 -6.42
CA SER A 270 -4.04 27.51 -7.00
C SER A 270 -4.70 27.21 -8.34
N ALA A 271 -4.09 26.37 -9.17
CA ALA A 271 -4.59 25.99 -10.49
C ALA A 271 -5.75 24.99 -10.43
N LYS A 272 -5.66 23.96 -9.58
CA LYS A 272 -6.62 22.84 -9.53
C LYS A 272 -7.72 23.02 -8.49
N LEU A 273 -7.44 23.74 -7.40
CA LEU A 273 -8.33 23.88 -6.25
C LEU A 273 -8.55 25.36 -5.87
N PRO A 274 -9.02 26.22 -6.80
CA PRO A 274 -9.17 27.65 -6.53
C PRO A 274 -10.11 27.94 -5.36
N ARG A 275 -11.13 27.09 -5.14
CA ARG A 275 -12.09 27.21 -4.02
C ARG A 275 -11.54 26.75 -2.67
N ALA A 276 -10.51 25.89 -2.65
CA ALA A 276 -9.96 25.34 -1.42
C ALA A 276 -8.85 26.22 -0.82
N THR A 277 -8.25 27.12 -1.60
CA THR A 277 -7.16 28.02 -1.16
C THR A 277 -7.55 28.83 0.08
N GLY A 278 -8.78 29.37 0.12
CA GLY A 278 -9.29 30.12 1.27
C GLY A 278 -9.60 29.26 2.50
N GLN A 279 -9.93 27.98 2.32
CA GLN A 279 -10.27 27.06 3.42
C GLN A 279 -9.04 26.39 4.04
N LEU A 280 -8.00 26.14 3.25
CA LEU A 280 -6.79 25.43 3.68
C LEU A 280 -5.86 26.27 4.57
N LYS A 281 -6.13 27.58 4.75
CA LYS A 281 -5.31 28.51 5.54
C LYS A 281 -3.81 28.32 5.29
N LEU A 282 -3.43 28.28 4.01
CA LEU A 282 -2.09 27.92 3.54
C LEU A 282 -0.96 28.74 4.19
N GLY A 283 -1.24 29.97 4.62
CA GLY A 283 -0.31 30.85 5.34
C GLY A 283 0.34 30.21 6.58
N ARG A 284 -0.30 29.21 7.21
CA ARG A 284 0.27 28.49 8.36
C ARG A 284 1.38 27.51 7.98
N TYR A 285 1.39 27.05 6.74
CA TYR A 285 2.31 26.04 6.23
C TYR A 285 3.43 26.64 5.37
N LEU A 286 3.41 27.96 5.17
CA LEU A 286 4.47 28.72 4.51
C LEU A 286 5.61 28.98 5.51
N THR A 287 6.76 28.37 5.25
CA THR A 287 7.97 28.62 6.04
C THR A 287 8.86 29.64 5.34
N LEU A 288 9.44 30.57 6.10
CA LEU A 288 10.43 31.52 5.57
C LEU A 288 11.62 30.79 4.94
N MET A 289 12.04 29.68 5.55
CA MET A 289 13.11 28.83 5.03
C MET A 289 12.75 28.23 3.66
N GLY A 290 11.51 27.76 3.46
CA GLY A 290 11.05 27.24 2.17
C GLY A 290 10.95 28.32 1.09
N LEU A 291 10.54 29.55 1.46
CA LEU A 291 10.56 30.70 0.55
C LEU A 291 11.98 31.07 0.13
N ALA A 292 12.90 31.14 1.11
CA ALA A 292 14.31 31.42 0.84
C ALA A 292 14.95 30.34 -0.05
N ALA A 293 14.69 29.06 0.22
CA ALA A 293 15.14 27.96 -0.62
C ALA A 293 14.64 28.09 -2.07
N ASN A 294 13.35 28.42 -2.23
CA ASN A 294 12.76 28.63 -3.55
C ASN A 294 13.37 29.80 -4.32
N VAL A 295 13.74 30.87 -3.61
CA VAL A 295 14.40 32.05 -4.20
C VAL A 295 15.84 31.71 -4.60
N VAL A 296 16.62 31.09 -3.71
CA VAL A 296 18.02 30.69 -3.96
C VAL A 296 18.13 29.82 -5.21
N ARG A 297 17.19 28.88 -5.39
CA ARG A 297 17.13 27.99 -6.56
C ARG A 297 16.70 28.70 -7.85
N ARG A 298 15.92 29.80 -7.77
CA ARG A 298 15.52 30.63 -8.91
C ARG A 298 16.60 31.63 -9.34
N THR A 299 17.36 32.19 -8.38
CA THR A 299 18.30 33.29 -8.64
C THR A 299 19.74 32.83 -8.89
N SER A 300 20.14 31.67 -8.36
CA SER A 300 21.53 31.18 -8.47
C SER A 300 21.64 30.17 -9.59
N CYS A 301 22.59 30.34 -10.52
CA CYS A 301 22.96 29.30 -11.47
C CYS A 301 23.24 28.00 -10.70
N LYS A 302 22.65 26.88 -11.16
CA LYS A 302 22.55 25.58 -10.44
C LYS A 302 23.89 25.03 -9.90
N THR A 303 25.02 25.60 -10.31
CA THR A 303 26.38 25.15 -10.04
C THR A 303 27.11 25.94 -8.93
N GLU A 304 26.68 27.16 -8.59
CA GLU A 304 27.42 28.02 -7.64
C GLU A 304 26.93 27.88 -6.19
N TYR A 305 25.63 27.75 -5.97
CA TYR A 305 25.08 27.67 -4.60
C TYR A 305 25.56 26.41 -3.84
N LYS A 306 25.85 25.31 -4.54
CA LYS A 306 26.39 24.07 -3.95
C LYS A 306 27.78 24.26 -3.32
N LYS A 307 28.52 25.31 -3.70
CA LYS A 307 29.84 25.63 -3.12
C LYS A 307 29.74 26.49 -1.86
N VAL A 308 28.61 27.19 -1.67
CA VAL A 308 28.43 28.20 -0.62
C VAL A 308 27.55 27.67 0.51
N VAL A 309 26.58 26.81 0.19
CA VAL A 309 25.64 26.30 1.18
C VAL A 309 26.22 25.09 1.92
N PRO A 310 26.06 25.03 3.27
CA PRO A 310 26.40 23.84 4.06
C PRO A 310 25.75 22.57 3.53
N MET A 311 26.48 21.45 3.56
CA MET A 311 26.00 20.15 3.05
C MET A 311 24.68 19.71 3.70
N ASP A 312 24.44 20.06 4.95
CA ASP A 312 23.21 19.70 5.69
C ASP A 312 21.94 20.38 5.15
N LEU A 313 22.07 21.52 4.46
CA LEU A 313 20.95 22.24 3.87
C LEU A 313 20.68 21.83 2.42
N LEU A 314 21.56 21.04 1.80
CA LEU A 314 21.38 20.56 0.44
C LEU A 314 20.13 19.68 0.28
N PRO A 315 19.81 18.71 1.15
CA PRO A 315 18.58 17.93 1.04
C PRO A 315 17.31 18.79 1.13
N PHE A 316 17.35 19.85 1.94
CA PHE A 316 16.25 20.80 2.07
C PHE A 316 16.08 21.66 0.81
N LEU A 317 17.19 22.10 0.22
CA LEU A 317 17.22 22.80 -1.07
C LEU A 317 16.90 21.89 -2.25
N ASP A 318 17.14 20.59 -2.16
CA ASP A 318 16.74 19.65 -3.21
C ASP A 318 15.24 19.39 -3.15
N LEU A 319 14.62 19.48 -1.96
CA LEU A 319 13.17 19.38 -1.75
C LEU A 319 12.40 20.56 -2.37
N HIS A 320 12.92 21.78 -2.24
CA HIS A 320 12.34 23.07 -2.68
C HIS A 320 12.95 23.57 -4.01
#